data_AF-A0A955WSW3-F1
#
_entry.id   AF-A0A955WSW3-F1
#
_cell.length_a   1.000
_cell.length_b   1.000
_cell.length_c   1.000
_cell.angle_alpha   90.00
_cell.angle_beta   90.00
_cell.angle_gamma   90.00
#
_symmetry.space_group_name_H-M   'P 1'
#
loop_
_entity.id
_entity.type
_entity.pdbx_description
1 polymer ?
#
loop_
_entity_poly.entity_id
_entity_poly.type
_entity_poly.pdbx_seq_one_letter_code
_entity_poly.pdbx_strand_id
1 'polypeptide(L)'
;MSTVDLRSYADLRQPAGLRRPAAERRLGEFLGAVVEAMTSPFEPFEGEQPLALRCLGRDKPRCPGRINAQKADEVFEWRCPACGEAGAIEHWQRSVWDFARYKVSGLAKTELATIRMAAPVLEATASIPALDRAADRVLATGRRVGPRAVALRAPQAWLGHLAGYVANELNHVDDDDQYLRRLEQAYEVLERFS
;
A
#
# COMPACT_ATOMS: atom_id res chain seq x y z
N MET A 1 -1.10 0.84 23.63
CA MET A 1 -0.68 1.09 22.24
C MET A 1 0.82 1.32 22.26
N SER A 2 1.59 0.68 21.38
CA SER A 2 3.05 0.86 21.32
C SER A 2 3.44 1.84 20.20
N THR A 3 4.31 2.81 20.50
CA THR A 3 4.93 3.70 19.51
C THR A 3 6.20 3.08 18.96
N VAL A 4 6.46 3.28 17.67
CA VAL A 4 7.66 2.76 16.97
C VAL A 4 8.30 3.86 16.14
N ASP A 5 9.59 4.12 16.36
CA ASP A 5 10.42 4.97 15.52
C ASP A 5 10.73 4.26 14.19
N LEU A 6 10.23 4.81 13.08
CA LEU A 6 10.41 4.23 11.75
C LEU A 6 11.87 4.29 11.24
N ARG A 7 12.71 5.19 11.77
CA ARG A 7 14.15 5.26 11.43
C ARG A 7 14.88 3.99 11.83
N SER A 8 14.37 3.27 12.85
CA SER A 8 14.85 1.97 13.28
C SER A 8 14.79 0.88 12.21
N TYR A 9 14.16 1.16 11.05
CA TYR A 9 14.02 0.25 9.91
C TYR A 9 14.63 0.78 8.61
N ALA A 10 15.32 1.94 8.61
CA ALA A 10 15.72 2.65 7.37
C ALA A 10 16.63 1.85 6.40
N ASP A 11 17.18 0.73 6.85
CA ASP A 11 17.92 -0.26 6.08
C ASP A 11 17.04 -1.29 5.33
N LEU A 12 15.73 -1.40 5.61
CA LEU A 12 14.84 -2.40 5.00
C LEU A 12 14.71 -2.30 3.48
N ARG A 13 14.75 -1.09 2.91
CA ARG A 13 14.79 -0.89 1.44
C ARG A 13 16.22 -0.93 0.87
N GLN A 14 17.19 -1.47 1.62
CA GLN A 14 18.58 -1.69 1.22
C GLN A 14 18.92 -3.18 1.31
N PRO A 15 19.94 -3.69 0.59
CA PRO A 15 20.35 -5.10 0.69
C PRO A 15 20.71 -5.57 2.13
N ALA A 16 21.13 -4.64 3.00
CA ALA A 16 21.41 -4.92 4.41
C ALA A 16 20.15 -5.38 5.18
N GLY A 17 18.98 -4.80 4.89
CA GLY A 17 17.72 -5.12 5.57
C GLY A 17 17.26 -6.56 5.40
N LEU A 18 17.71 -7.25 4.33
CA LEU A 18 17.47 -8.67 4.13
C LEU A 18 18.04 -9.54 5.25
N ARG A 19 19.07 -9.06 5.98
CA ARG A 19 19.71 -9.77 7.09
C ARG A 19 18.90 -9.76 8.39
N ARG A 20 17.88 -8.91 8.52
CA ARG A 20 17.05 -8.86 9.73
C ARG A 20 16.16 -10.09 9.89
N PRO A 21 15.76 -10.44 11.13
CA PRO A 21 14.76 -11.47 11.39
C PRO A 21 13.47 -11.21 10.60
N ALA A 22 12.86 -12.28 10.07
CA ALA A 22 11.68 -12.16 9.20
C ALA A 22 10.50 -11.42 9.87
N ALA A 23 10.34 -11.56 11.19
CA ALA A 23 9.32 -10.84 11.95
C ALA A 23 9.57 -9.32 12.01
N GLU A 24 10.82 -8.89 12.16
CA GLU A 24 11.19 -7.46 12.13
C GLU A 24 11.00 -6.86 10.74
N ARG A 25 11.42 -7.57 9.68
CA ARG A 25 11.22 -7.12 8.30
C ARG A 25 9.74 -6.92 8.01
N ARG A 26 8.92 -7.93 8.31
CA ARG A 26 7.46 -7.87 8.11
C ARG A 26 6.79 -6.75 8.92
N LEU A 27 7.28 -6.45 10.13
CA LEU A 27 6.81 -5.31 10.91
C LEU A 27 7.19 -3.98 10.24
N GLY A 28 8.46 -3.76 9.90
CA GLY A 28 8.90 -2.52 9.28
C GLY A 28 8.36 -2.28 7.87
N GLU A 29 8.17 -3.34 7.08
CA GLU A 29 7.44 -3.32 5.79
C GLU A 29 5.99 -2.86 5.99
N PHE A 30 5.29 -3.44 6.98
CA PHE A 30 3.92 -3.04 7.32
C PHE A 30 3.86 -1.58 7.79
N LEU A 31 4.72 -1.15 8.71
CA LEU A 31 4.77 0.24 9.19
C LEU A 31 5.09 1.22 8.05
N GLY A 32 6.05 0.86 7.19
CA GLY A 32 6.38 1.61 5.99
C GLY A 32 5.20 1.73 5.04
N ALA A 33 4.45 0.65 4.81
CA ALA A 33 3.23 0.68 4.01
C ALA A 33 2.12 1.56 4.62
N VAL A 34 1.98 1.61 5.95
CA VAL A 34 1.08 2.57 6.62
C VAL A 34 1.48 4.00 6.28
N VAL A 35 2.78 4.31 6.35
CA VAL A 35 3.31 5.65 6.04
C VAL A 35 3.21 5.99 4.56
N GLU A 36 3.30 5.01 3.65
CA GLU A 36 3.12 5.20 2.20
C GLU A 36 1.65 5.36 1.79
N ALA A 37 0.72 4.76 2.55
CA ALA A 37 -0.72 4.88 2.32
C ALA A 37 -1.33 6.14 2.95
N MET A 38 -0.89 6.51 4.16
CA MET A 38 -0.78 7.91 4.55
C MET A 38 0.32 8.59 3.68
N THR A 39 0.58 9.89 3.77
CA THR A 39 1.52 10.64 2.88
C THR A 39 1.32 10.54 1.35
N SER A 40 0.52 9.60 0.83
CA SER A 40 0.20 9.42 -0.60
C SER A 40 -0.33 10.73 -1.20
N PRO A 41 0.22 11.20 -2.34
CA PRO A 41 0.02 12.58 -2.78
C PRO A 41 -1.36 12.85 -3.40
N PHE A 42 -2.24 11.84 -3.46
CA PHE A 42 -3.53 11.88 -4.15
C PHE A 42 -4.74 12.00 -3.22
N GLU A 43 -4.55 11.79 -1.91
CA GLU A 43 -5.63 11.78 -0.91
C GLU A 43 -5.27 12.68 0.30
N PRO A 44 -6.14 13.60 0.73
CA PRO A 44 -5.90 14.42 1.92
C PRO A 44 -6.04 13.62 3.23
N PHE A 45 -5.25 13.97 4.24
CA PHE A 45 -5.20 13.27 5.54
C PHE A 45 -6.23 13.80 6.54
N GLU A 46 -7.50 13.84 6.14
CA GLU A 46 -8.59 14.24 7.03
C GLU A 46 -9.22 13.03 7.70
N GLY A 47 -9.17 13.00 9.04
CA GLY A 47 -9.80 11.97 9.87
C GLY A 47 -9.20 10.56 9.78
N GLU A 48 -9.97 9.57 10.22
CA GLU A 48 -9.59 8.16 10.23
C GLU A 48 -9.77 7.53 8.82
N GLN A 49 -8.67 7.05 8.26
CA GLN A 49 -8.57 6.54 6.89
C GLN A 49 -8.66 5.00 6.85
N PRO A 50 -9.62 4.40 6.12
CA PRO A 50 -9.78 2.94 6.03
C PRO A 50 -8.82 2.34 4.99
N LEU A 51 -7.55 2.14 5.37
CA LEU A 51 -6.50 1.67 4.45
C LEU A 51 -6.76 0.25 3.90
N ALA A 52 -6.31 -0.01 2.68
CA ALA A 52 -6.40 -1.35 2.08
C ALA A 52 -5.45 -2.39 2.70
N LEU A 53 -4.56 -2.00 3.61
CA LEU A 53 -3.53 -2.86 4.20
C LEU A 53 -4.12 -3.93 5.13
N ARG A 54 -3.66 -5.19 4.99
CA ARG A 54 -4.00 -6.28 5.92
C ARG A 54 -3.44 -6.01 7.31
N CYS A 55 -4.15 -6.48 8.33
CA CYS A 55 -3.63 -6.52 9.68
C CYS A 55 -2.34 -7.37 9.75
N LEU A 56 -1.35 -6.90 10.49
CA LEU A 56 -0.12 -7.66 10.75
C LEU A 56 -0.42 -8.95 11.53
N GLY A 57 -1.34 -8.87 12.51
CA GLY A 57 -1.83 -10.01 13.27
C GLY A 57 -0.79 -10.55 14.24
N ARG A 58 -0.10 -9.68 14.98
CA ARG A 58 0.94 -10.06 15.96
C ARG A 58 0.34 -10.92 17.08
N ASP A 59 -0.75 -10.45 17.68
CA ASP A 59 -1.41 -11.15 18.79
C ASP A 59 -2.44 -12.19 18.30
N LYS A 60 -2.93 -12.03 17.07
CA LYS A 60 -3.89 -12.94 16.43
C LYS A 60 -3.41 -13.31 15.02
N PRO A 61 -2.54 -14.34 14.89
CA PRO A 61 -2.10 -14.84 13.61
C PRO A 61 -3.27 -15.15 12.68
N ARG A 62 -3.16 -14.78 11.40
CA ARG A 62 -4.22 -14.90 10.38
C ARG A 62 -5.46 -14.02 10.62
N CYS A 63 -5.35 -12.91 11.35
CA CYS A 63 -6.41 -11.90 11.40
C CYS A 63 -6.84 -11.48 9.97
N PRO A 64 -8.12 -11.66 9.56
CA PRO A 64 -8.60 -11.29 8.24
C PRO A 64 -8.89 -9.79 8.10
N GLY A 65 -8.70 -9.03 9.19
CA GLY A 65 -8.97 -7.60 9.23
C GLY A 65 -7.98 -6.78 8.41
N ARG A 66 -8.39 -5.54 8.14
CA ARG A 66 -7.55 -4.47 7.58
C ARG A 66 -7.51 -3.32 8.59
N ILE A 67 -6.56 -2.40 8.44
CA ILE A 67 -6.32 -1.35 9.44
C ILE A 67 -6.98 -0.01 9.07
N ASN A 68 -7.39 0.71 10.09
CA ASN A 68 -7.64 2.15 10.01
C ASN A 68 -6.35 2.87 10.43
N ALA A 69 -6.10 4.06 9.88
CA ALA A 69 -5.01 4.92 10.32
C ALA A 69 -5.42 6.40 10.33
N GLN A 70 -4.84 7.20 11.22
CA GLN A 70 -5.08 8.64 11.32
C GLN A 70 -3.78 9.39 11.62
N LYS A 71 -3.70 10.67 11.24
CA LYS A 71 -2.62 11.56 11.67
C LYS A 71 -3.01 12.18 13.02
N ALA A 72 -2.18 12.01 14.03
CA ALA A 72 -2.30 12.63 15.34
C ALA A 72 -1.00 13.40 15.61
N ASP A 73 -1.08 14.74 15.59
CA ASP A 73 0.09 15.63 15.57
C ASP A 73 1.14 15.17 14.54
N GLU A 74 2.37 14.85 14.94
CA GLU A 74 3.43 14.37 14.03
C GLU A 74 3.58 12.84 13.99
N VAL A 75 2.57 12.11 14.46
CA VAL A 75 2.52 10.65 14.55
C VAL A 75 1.41 10.11 13.64
N PHE A 76 1.61 8.91 13.06
CA PHE A 76 0.52 8.14 12.48
C PHE A 76 0.09 7.03 13.43
N GLU A 77 -1.15 7.11 13.91
CA GLU A 77 -1.79 6.05 14.67
C GLU A 77 -2.48 5.07 13.72
N TRP A 78 -2.45 3.78 14.04
CA TRP A 78 -3.19 2.75 13.29
C TRP A 78 -3.82 1.73 14.22
N ARG A 79 -4.94 1.15 13.79
CA ARG A 79 -5.69 0.13 14.54
C ARG A 79 -6.40 -0.84 13.60
N CYS A 80 -6.45 -2.11 13.95
CA CYS A 80 -7.29 -3.09 13.29
C CYS A 80 -8.62 -3.27 14.07
N PRO A 81 -9.77 -2.81 13.55
CA PRO A 81 -11.06 -2.96 14.22
C PRO A 81 -11.50 -4.42 14.40
N ALA A 82 -10.94 -5.38 13.65
CA ALA A 82 -11.31 -6.79 13.74
C ALA A 82 -10.63 -7.56 14.90
N CYS A 83 -9.40 -7.18 15.28
CA CYS A 83 -8.66 -7.88 16.35
C CYS A 83 -8.34 -7.03 17.56
N GLY A 84 -8.36 -5.69 17.43
CA GLY A 84 -7.96 -4.74 18.47
C GLY A 84 -6.49 -4.32 18.42
N GLU A 85 -5.66 -4.97 17.60
CA GLU A 85 -4.23 -4.62 17.47
C GLU A 85 -4.05 -3.18 16.97
N ALA A 86 -3.21 -2.40 17.64
CA ALA A 86 -2.98 -0.99 17.33
C ALA A 86 -1.54 -0.57 17.64
N GLY A 87 -1.09 0.51 17.00
CA GLY A 87 0.25 1.08 17.19
C GLY A 87 0.33 2.52 16.70
N ALA A 88 1.45 3.16 17.03
CA ALA A 88 1.79 4.51 16.60
C ALA A 88 3.14 4.51 15.88
N ILE A 89 3.31 5.39 14.90
CA ILE A 89 4.51 5.51 14.06
C ILE A 89 5.02 6.95 14.16
N GLU A 90 6.22 7.11 14.69
CA GLU A 90 6.91 8.40 14.81
C GLU A 90 8.12 8.46 13.86
N HIS A 91 8.67 9.66 13.70
CA HIS A 91 9.89 9.93 12.93
C HIS A 91 9.87 9.45 11.46
N TRP A 92 8.68 9.28 10.90
CA TRP A 92 8.44 8.86 9.52
C TRP A 92 8.75 9.94 8.48
N GLN A 93 8.74 11.20 8.89
CA GLN A 93 8.95 12.38 8.05
C GLN A 93 10.32 12.29 7.36
N ARG A 94 10.34 12.56 6.04
CA ARG A 94 11.51 12.47 5.16
C ARG A 94 12.12 11.06 5.02
N SER A 95 11.54 10.03 5.63
CA SER A 95 11.99 8.64 5.48
C SER A 95 11.84 8.15 4.03
N VAL A 96 12.33 6.95 3.72
CA VAL A 96 12.18 6.38 2.36
C VAL A 96 10.73 6.10 1.99
N TRP A 97 9.84 5.97 2.98
CA TRP A 97 8.40 5.69 2.88
C TRP A 97 7.53 6.96 2.86
N ASP A 98 8.07 8.12 3.20
CA ASP A 98 7.33 9.38 3.11
C ASP A 98 7.13 9.74 1.62
N PHE A 99 5.90 9.57 1.13
CA PHE A 99 5.52 9.94 -0.23
C PHE A 99 5.26 11.44 -0.40
N ALA A 100 4.92 12.17 0.67
CA ALA A 100 4.73 13.62 0.62
C ALA A 100 6.04 14.36 0.34
N ARG A 101 7.20 13.75 0.65
CA ARG A 101 8.53 14.29 0.28
C ARG A 101 8.75 14.40 -1.24
N TYR A 102 8.04 13.62 -2.06
CA TYR A 102 8.18 13.63 -3.51
C TYR A 102 7.09 14.48 -4.16
N LYS A 103 7.36 15.77 -4.37
CA LYS A 103 6.48 16.63 -5.16
C LYS A 103 6.31 16.07 -6.57
N VAL A 104 5.14 15.55 -6.89
CA VAL A 104 4.78 15.23 -8.27
C VAL A 104 4.39 16.52 -8.96
N SER A 105 5.27 17.05 -9.81
CA SER A 105 5.01 18.26 -10.57
C SER A 105 3.78 18.09 -11.46
N GLY A 106 2.85 19.05 -11.40
CA GLY A 106 1.64 19.04 -12.23
C GLY A 106 0.40 18.40 -11.59
N LEU A 107 0.51 17.70 -10.45
CA LEU A 107 -0.59 16.94 -9.83
C LEU A 107 -1.89 17.74 -9.65
N ALA A 108 -1.79 19.00 -9.22
CA ALA A 108 -2.92 19.90 -9.01
C ALA A 108 -3.67 20.28 -10.30
N LYS A 109 -3.15 19.90 -11.48
CA LYS A 109 -3.77 20.07 -12.81
C LYS A 109 -4.10 18.72 -13.47
N THR A 110 -3.88 17.59 -12.79
CA THR A 110 -4.08 16.26 -13.35
C THR A 110 -5.40 15.69 -12.82
N GLU A 111 -6.30 15.31 -13.74
CA GLU A 111 -7.51 14.61 -13.35
C GLU A 111 -7.17 13.22 -12.77
N LEU A 112 -7.78 12.90 -11.64
CA LEU A 112 -7.57 11.65 -10.91
C LEU A 112 -8.73 10.70 -11.19
N ALA A 113 -8.43 9.61 -11.88
CA ALA A 113 -9.37 8.52 -12.07
C ALA A 113 -9.47 7.68 -10.79
N THR A 114 -10.67 7.16 -10.51
CA THR A 114 -10.92 6.25 -9.38
C THR A 114 -11.34 4.90 -9.92
N ILE A 115 -10.53 3.87 -9.68
CA ILE A 115 -10.85 2.49 -10.04
C ILE A 115 -11.24 1.69 -8.80
N ARG A 116 -12.05 0.65 -8.99
CA ARG A 116 -12.48 -0.26 -7.92
C ARG A 116 -12.15 -1.69 -8.29
N MET A 117 -11.57 -2.42 -7.34
CA MET A 117 -11.22 -3.83 -7.49
C MET A 117 -11.48 -4.59 -6.18
N ALA A 118 -11.50 -5.92 -6.25
CA ALA A 118 -11.58 -6.74 -5.05
C ALA A 118 -10.28 -6.64 -4.24
N ALA A 119 -10.37 -6.67 -2.91
CA ALA A 119 -9.17 -6.56 -2.07
C ALA A 119 -8.08 -7.64 -2.34
N PRO A 120 -8.41 -8.91 -2.67
CA PRO A 120 -7.41 -9.89 -3.08
C PRO A 120 -6.78 -9.63 -4.45
N VAL A 121 -7.46 -8.89 -5.34
CA VAL A 121 -6.89 -8.46 -6.64
C VAL A 121 -5.79 -7.45 -6.39
N LEU A 122 -6.06 -6.42 -5.57
CA LEU A 122 -5.04 -5.45 -5.17
C LEU A 122 -3.82 -6.12 -4.49
N GLU A 123 -4.06 -7.14 -3.65
CA GLU A 123 -2.98 -7.88 -2.98
C GLU A 123 -2.10 -8.66 -3.95
N ALA A 124 -2.68 -9.21 -5.03
CA ALA A 124 -1.92 -9.87 -6.09
C ALA A 124 -1.14 -8.85 -6.95
N THR A 125 -1.76 -7.71 -7.28
CA THR A 125 -1.06 -6.62 -7.97
C THR A 125 0.10 -6.08 -7.13
N ALA A 126 -0.07 -5.96 -5.81
CA ALA A 126 0.97 -5.50 -4.90
C ALA A 126 2.03 -6.57 -4.56
N SER A 127 1.88 -7.81 -5.01
CA SER A 127 2.90 -8.86 -4.90
C SER A 127 3.71 -9.08 -6.19
N ILE A 128 3.45 -8.30 -7.24
CA ILE A 128 4.24 -8.35 -8.49
C ILE A 128 5.71 -8.01 -8.15
N PRO A 129 6.68 -8.84 -8.58
CA PRO A 129 8.10 -8.54 -8.39
C PRO A 129 8.53 -7.25 -9.10
N ALA A 130 9.51 -6.55 -8.52
CA ALA A 130 10.20 -5.41 -9.14
C ALA A 130 9.32 -4.22 -9.58
N LEU A 131 8.13 -4.03 -8.98
CA LEU A 131 7.37 -2.79 -9.10
C LEU A 131 8.23 -1.56 -8.75
N ASP A 132 8.13 -0.51 -9.57
CA ASP A 132 8.81 0.76 -9.29
C ASP A 132 8.06 1.67 -8.31
N ARG A 133 8.68 2.81 -8.00
CA ARG A 133 8.14 3.79 -7.06
C ARG A 133 6.91 4.58 -7.55
N ALA A 134 6.58 4.56 -8.83
CA ALA A 134 5.32 5.11 -9.32
C ALA A 134 4.18 4.10 -9.13
N ALA A 135 4.42 2.82 -9.43
CA ALA A 135 3.49 1.73 -9.16
C ALA A 135 3.17 1.58 -7.66
N ASP A 136 4.20 1.57 -6.79
CA ASP A 136 4.05 1.58 -5.31
C ASP A 136 3.07 2.68 -4.84
N ARG A 137 3.17 3.90 -5.41
CA ARG A 137 2.34 5.05 -5.02
C ARG A 137 0.88 4.88 -5.43
N VAL A 138 0.62 4.29 -6.60
CA VAL A 138 -0.75 3.97 -7.02
C VAL A 138 -1.36 2.99 -6.03
N LEU A 139 -0.67 1.89 -5.71
CA LEU A 139 -1.15 0.85 -4.80
C LEU A 139 -1.43 1.39 -3.39
N ALA A 140 -0.57 2.30 -2.90
CA ALA A 140 -0.72 2.95 -1.60
C ALA A 140 -1.94 3.88 -1.50
N THR A 141 -2.55 4.29 -2.62
CA THR A 141 -3.85 4.99 -2.60
C THR A 141 -5.01 4.11 -2.12
N GLY A 142 -4.80 2.79 -2.00
CA GLY A 142 -5.84 1.82 -1.62
C GLY A 142 -6.65 2.23 -0.38
N ARG A 143 -7.93 2.55 -0.59
CA ARG A 143 -8.94 2.78 0.45
C ARG A 143 -10.06 1.75 0.36
N ARG A 144 -10.48 1.19 1.48
CA ARG A 144 -11.64 0.29 1.52
C ARG A 144 -12.91 1.10 1.34
N VAL A 145 -13.70 0.72 0.35
CA VAL A 145 -15.01 1.33 0.04
C VAL A 145 -16.19 0.39 0.30
N GLY A 146 -15.90 -0.81 0.83
CA GLY A 146 -16.90 -1.80 1.25
C GLY A 146 -16.23 -3.06 1.82
N PRO A 147 -17.00 -4.08 2.21
CA PRO A 147 -16.49 -5.28 2.88
C PRO A 147 -15.45 -6.08 2.09
N ARG A 148 -15.50 -6.02 0.75
CA ARG A 148 -14.59 -6.74 -0.16
C ARG A 148 -13.95 -5.86 -1.24
N ALA A 149 -14.32 -4.58 -1.30
CA ALA A 149 -13.95 -3.66 -2.36
C ALA A 149 -12.95 -2.61 -1.89
N VAL A 150 -11.93 -2.38 -2.71
CA VAL A 150 -10.93 -1.32 -2.55
C VAL A 150 -11.02 -0.37 -3.74
N ALA A 151 -10.91 0.92 -3.47
CA ALA A 151 -10.70 1.94 -4.48
C ALA A 151 -9.22 2.36 -4.52
N LEU A 152 -8.70 2.57 -5.72
CA LEU A 152 -7.44 3.27 -5.98
C LEU A 152 -7.78 4.58 -6.69
N ARG A 153 -7.05 5.65 -6.37
CA ARG A 153 -7.26 6.97 -6.98
C ARG A 153 -5.93 7.59 -7.40
N ALA A 154 -5.73 7.72 -8.71
CA ALA A 154 -4.45 8.13 -9.29
C ALA A 154 -4.65 8.76 -10.69
N PRO A 155 -3.63 9.46 -11.24
CA PRO A 155 -3.62 9.90 -12.62
C PRO A 155 -3.81 8.73 -13.58
N GLN A 156 -4.55 8.94 -14.68
CA GLN A 156 -4.74 7.93 -15.71
C GLN A 156 -3.41 7.32 -16.20
N ALA A 157 -2.42 8.16 -16.51
CA ALA A 157 -1.10 7.70 -16.94
C ALA A 157 -0.37 6.81 -15.91
N TRP A 158 -0.66 6.96 -14.61
CA TRP A 158 -0.07 6.12 -13.55
C TRP A 158 -0.82 4.80 -13.39
N LEU A 159 -2.12 4.78 -13.68
CA LEU A 159 -2.91 3.55 -13.77
C LEU A 159 -2.49 2.72 -14.99
N GLY A 160 -2.30 3.34 -16.16
CA GLY A 160 -1.73 2.68 -17.35
C GLY A 160 -0.31 2.17 -17.12
N HIS A 161 0.53 2.92 -16.39
CA HIS A 161 1.86 2.45 -15.97
C HIS A 161 1.80 1.20 -15.07
N LEU A 162 0.87 1.16 -14.12
CA LEU A 162 0.61 -0.04 -13.31
C LEU A 162 0.06 -1.20 -14.18
N ALA A 163 -0.79 -0.91 -15.17
CA ALA A 163 -1.29 -1.90 -16.14
C ALA A 163 -0.14 -2.60 -16.88
N GLY A 164 0.91 -1.86 -17.26
CA GLY A 164 2.11 -2.40 -17.89
C GLY A 164 2.85 -3.45 -17.04
N TYR A 165 2.95 -3.23 -15.73
CA TYR A 165 3.52 -4.24 -14.82
C TYR A 165 2.62 -5.48 -14.70
N VAL A 166 1.29 -5.31 -14.63
CA VAL A 166 0.34 -6.43 -14.61
C VAL A 166 0.41 -7.25 -15.90
N ALA A 167 0.44 -6.58 -17.05
CA ALA A 167 0.58 -7.22 -18.36
C ALA A 167 1.91 -7.97 -18.49
N ASN A 168 3.02 -7.38 -18.00
CA ASN A 168 4.30 -8.07 -17.97
C ASN A 168 4.23 -9.33 -17.10
N GLU A 169 3.72 -9.23 -15.87
CA GLU A 169 3.62 -10.37 -14.95
C GLU A 169 2.74 -11.48 -15.52
N LEU A 170 1.60 -11.16 -16.13
CA LEU A 170 0.71 -12.13 -16.80
C LEU A 170 1.41 -12.97 -17.87
N ASN A 171 2.44 -12.44 -18.54
CA ASN A 171 3.22 -13.18 -19.54
C ASN A 171 4.29 -14.12 -18.94
N HIS A 172 4.53 -14.06 -17.62
CA HIS A 172 5.61 -14.78 -16.94
C HIS A 172 5.16 -15.66 -15.77
N VAL A 173 3.86 -15.63 -15.40
CA VAL A 173 3.32 -16.48 -14.33
C VAL A 173 2.95 -17.85 -14.88
N ASP A 174 3.76 -18.84 -14.52
CA ASP A 174 3.43 -20.26 -14.67
C ASP A 174 2.85 -20.82 -13.35
N ASP A 175 1.98 -21.83 -13.44
CA ASP A 175 1.52 -22.71 -12.36
C ASP A 175 0.79 -22.12 -11.12
N ASP A 176 0.41 -20.82 -11.07
CA ASP A 176 -0.56 -20.28 -10.08
C ASP A 176 -1.83 -19.70 -10.72
N ASP A 177 -2.74 -20.62 -10.99
CA ASP A 177 -4.13 -20.47 -11.38
C ASP A 177 -4.92 -19.37 -10.61
N GLN A 178 -4.66 -19.20 -9.31
CA GLN A 178 -5.35 -18.22 -8.48
C GLN A 178 -4.71 -16.83 -8.56
N TYR A 179 -3.38 -16.77 -8.74
CA TYR A 179 -2.65 -15.54 -8.99
C TYR A 179 -2.99 -14.99 -10.38
N LEU A 180 -2.93 -15.83 -11.42
CA LEU A 180 -3.34 -15.51 -12.79
C LEU A 180 -4.72 -14.85 -12.83
N ARG A 181 -5.77 -15.51 -12.33
CA ARG A 181 -7.14 -14.95 -12.29
C ARG A 181 -7.26 -13.62 -11.56
N ARG A 182 -6.38 -13.33 -10.60
CA ARG A 182 -6.36 -12.02 -9.91
C ARG A 182 -5.65 -10.96 -10.73
N LEU A 183 -4.57 -11.31 -11.43
CA LEU A 183 -3.87 -10.40 -12.33
C LEU A 183 -4.72 -10.09 -13.58
N GLU A 184 -5.43 -11.06 -14.14
CA GLU A 184 -6.43 -10.85 -15.22
C GLU A 184 -7.47 -9.81 -14.78
N GLN A 185 -8.09 -10.01 -13.61
CA GLN A 185 -9.04 -9.05 -13.02
C GLN A 185 -8.43 -7.68 -12.68
N ALA A 186 -7.12 -7.60 -12.40
CA ALA A 186 -6.43 -6.32 -12.25
C ALA A 186 -6.29 -5.63 -13.61
N TYR A 187 -5.89 -6.39 -14.64
CA TYR A 187 -5.67 -5.90 -15.98
C TYR A 187 -6.97 -5.38 -16.62
N GLU A 188 -8.07 -6.14 -16.57
CA GLU A 188 -9.41 -5.74 -17.06
C GLU A 188 -9.92 -4.39 -16.49
N VAL A 189 -9.44 -4.00 -15.31
CA VAL A 189 -9.77 -2.74 -14.63
C VAL A 189 -8.79 -1.63 -14.99
N LEU A 190 -7.50 -1.96 -15.17
CA LEU A 190 -6.41 -1.02 -15.40
C LEU A 190 -6.22 -0.66 -16.88
N GLU A 191 -6.46 -1.59 -17.83
CA GLU A 191 -6.28 -1.37 -19.29
C GLU A 191 -7.20 -0.28 -19.86
N ARG A 192 -8.29 0.05 -19.14
CA ARG A 192 -9.19 1.16 -19.48
C ARG A 192 -8.54 2.55 -19.35
N PHE A 193 -7.30 2.58 -18.86
CA PHE A 193 -6.54 3.77 -18.52
C PHE A 193 -5.14 3.81 -19.17
N SER A 194 -4.76 2.75 -19.90
CA SER A 194 -3.54 2.69 -20.75
C SER A 194 -3.80 3.21 -22.16
#